data_AF-A0AAJ5Z1E2-F1
#
_entry.id   AF-A0AAJ5Z1E2-F1
#
_cell.length_a   1.000
_cell.length_b   1.000
_cell.length_c   1.000
_cell.angle_alpha   90.00
_cell.angle_beta   90.00
_cell.angle_gamma   90.00
#
_symmetry.space_group_name_H-M   'P 1'
#
loop_
_entity.id
_entity.type
_entity.pdbx_description
1 polymer ?
#
loop_
_entity_poly.entity_id
_entity_poly.type
_entity_poly.pdbx_seq_one_letter_code
_entity_poly.pdbx_strand_id
1 'polypeptide(L)'
;MSWGGFKKSINRAGTQFMQKTGQLERSDDARFKEEEQKYREFEKHTTDLLKNSRDYLDAIRLLAASQARVGDTIEGFYSDSSETAMVASTYKRAVQELDARTAKELDLPYRATVLDPISKLSSYFPEVNKLIEKRNRKLLDYDAARSRQKKLTEKPGDDPSKLPRADRDLNDSKLVFEAIDQQLMNELPQLVDMRVPYLDPSLEMMIRAQIKFAQEGYEQLGSVQRYFPEHVRNDYAEGRLDTQVEGVLQEMRALSICGSAP
;
A
#
# COMPACT_ATOMS: atom_id res chain seq x y z
N MET A 1 11.87 -19.82 -23.18
CA MET A 1 12.72 -18.78 -23.81
C MET A 1 13.25 -19.32 -25.13
N SER A 2 13.18 -18.56 -26.23
CA SER A 2 13.73 -18.99 -27.52
C SER A 2 15.25 -18.75 -27.58
N TRP A 3 15.96 -19.55 -28.38
CA TRP A 3 17.41 -19.42 -28.62
C TRP A 3 17.81 -18.00 -29.09
N GLY A 4 16.97 -17.38 -29.91
CA GLY A 4 17.16 -15.98 -30.34
C GLY A 4 17.02 -14.95 -29.21
N GLY A 5 16.16 -15.21 -28.21
CA GLY A 5 16.02 -14.36 -27.03
C GLY A 5 17.25 -14.44 -26.12
N PHE A 6 17.80 -15.65 -25.93
CA PHE A 6 19.01 -15.87 -25.14
C PHE A 6 20.22 -15.13 -25.74
N LYS A 7 20.44 -15.25 -27.06
CA LYS A 7 21.52 -14.53 -27.77
C LYS A 7 21.42 -13.00 -27.62
N LYS A 8 20.21 -12.44 -27.72
CA LYS A 8 19.98 -11.00 -27.51
C LYS A 8 20.28 -10.58 -26.06
N SER A 9 19.98 -11.42 -25.08
CA SER A 9 20.27 -11.14 -23.67
C SER A 9 21.77 -11.02 -23.40
N ILE A 10 22.58 -11.94 -23.91
CA ILE A 10 24.05 -11.91 -23.77
C ILE A 10 24.63 -10.67 -24.43
N ASN A 11 24.17 -10.34 -25.65
CA ASN A 11 24.64 -9.15 -26.36
C ASN A 11 24.35 -7.86 -25.56
N ARG A 12 23.17 -7.74 -24.95
CA ARG A 12 22.81 -6.57 -24.13
C ARG A 12 23.65 -6.46 -22.86
N ALA A 13 23.94 -7.58 -22.19
CA ALA A 13 24.84 -7.60 -21.05
C ALA A 13 26.23 -7.09 -21.43
N GLY A 14 26.73 -7.49 -22.60
CA GLY A 14 27.97 -6.96 -23.17
C GLY A 14 27.92 -5.45 -23.43
N THR A 15 26.85 -4.96 -24.06
CA THR A 15 26.64 -3.50 -24.29
C THR A 15 26.66 -2.71 -22.99
N GLN A 16 25.92 -3.18 -21.98
CA GLN A 16 25.84 -2.51 -20.68
C GLN A 16 27.20 -2.45 -19.98
N PHE A 17 28.00 -3.51 -20.08
CA PHE A 17 29.37 -3.52 -19.57
C PHE A 17 30.25 -2.51 -20.31
N MET A 18 30.20 -2.45 -21.65
CA MET A 18 30.97 -1.49 -22.45
C MET A 18 30.58 -0.04 -22.17
N GLN A 19 29.31 0.25 -21.87
CA GLN A 19 28.88 1.58 -21.44
C GLN A 19 29.49 1.94 -20.07
N LYS A 20 29.51 1.00 -19.13
CA LYS A 20 30.10 1.22 -17.79
C LYS A 20 31.61 1.43 -17.83
N THR A 21 32.31 0.84 -18.80
CA THR A 21 33.76 1.01 -18.98
C THR A 21 34.13 2.19 -19.89
N GLY A 22 33.15 2.98 -20.36
CA GLY A 22 33.37 4.14 -21.24
C GLY A 22 33.73 3.77 -22.69
N GLN A 23 33.69 2.48 -23.05
CA GLN A 23 34.02 1.98 -24.39
C GLN A 23 32.87 2.16 -25.39
N LEU A 24 31.68 2.55 -24.92
CA LEU A 24 30.50 2.78 -25.75
C LEU A 24 29.75 4.03 -25.26
N GLU A 25 29.50 4.97 -26.17
CA GLU A 25 28.72 6.20 -25.90
C GLU A 25 27.27 5.86 -25.53
N ARG A 26 26.85 6.31 -24.35
CA ARG A 26 25.49 6.14 -23.83
C ARG A 26 24.59 7.28 -24.30
N SER A 27 23.35 6.97 -24.67
CA SER A 27 22.35 8.02 -24.95
C SER A 27 22.01 8.84 -23.71
N ASP A 28 21.83 10.15 -23.89
CA ASP A 28 21.27 11.01 -22.85
C ASP A 28 19.79 10.70 -22.67
N ASP A 29 19.40 10.50 -21.42
CA ASP A 29 18.13 9.92 -21.04
C ASP A 29 17.53 10.60 -19.80
N ALA A 30 18.00 11.82 -19.49
CA ALA A 30 17.65 12.53 -18.27
C ALA A 30 16.14 12.75 -18.13
N ARG A 31 15.49 13.18 -19.22
CA ARG A 31 14.04 13.47 -19.24
C ARG A 31 13.19 12.22 -18.98
N PHE A 32 13.51 11.10 -19.62
CA PHE A 32 12.79 9.85 -19.37
C PHE A 32 12.98 9.36 -17.93
N LYS A 33 14.20 9.47 -17.40
CA LYS A 33 14.47 9.07 -16.01
C LYS A 33 13.69 9.89 -14.99
N GLU A 34 13.47 11.17 -15.24
CA GLU A 34 12.64 12.02 -14.37
C GLU A 34 11.19 11.52 -14.33
N GLU A 35 10.61 11.23 -15.49
CA GLU A 35 9.24 10.69 -15.58
C GLU A 35 9.14 9.26 -15.03
N GLU A 36 10.15 8.42 -15.27
CA GLU A 36 10.24 7.09 -14.64
C GLU A 36 10.30 7.23 -13.13
N GLN A 37 11.09 8.15 -12.57
CA GLN A 37 11.18 8.35 -11.13
C GLN A 37 9.83 8.73 -10.52
N LYS A 38 9.12 9.71 -11.09
CA LYS A 38 7.77 10.10 -10.64
C LYS A 38 6.81 8.90 -10.65
N TYR A 39 6.85 8.11 -11.72
CA TYR A 39 6.07 6.87 -11.82
C TYR A 39 6.46 5.84 -10.73
N ARG A 40 7.75 5.63 -10.45
CA ARG A 40 8.22 4.69 -9.41
C ARG A 40 7.78 5.11 -8.02
N GLU A 41 7.84 6.40 -7.71
CA GLU A 41 7.34 6.94 -6.44
C GLU A 41 5.83 6.73 -6.30
N PHE A 42 5.08 6.98 -7.37
CA PHE A 42 3.64 6.71 -7.42
C PHE A 42 3.30 5.22 -7.25
N GLU A 43 3.99 4.33 -7.97
CA GLU A 43 3.85 2.86 -7.85
C GLU A 43 4.10 2.39 -6.41
N LYS A 44 5.19 2.87 -5.81
CA LYS A 44 5.56 2.54 -4.42
C LYS A 44 4.47 3.00 -3.45
N HIS A 45 4.09 4.27 -3.49
CA HIS A 45 3.10 4.82 -2.56
C HIS A 45 1.74 4.12 -2.69
N THR A 46 1.32 3.77 -3.91
CA THR A 46 0.05 3.05 -4.12
C THR A 46 0.11 1.63 -3.57
N THR A 47 1.25 0.95 -3.73
CA THR A 47 1.45 -0.41 -3.20
C THR A 47 1.48 -0.41 -1.67
N ASP A 48 2.18 0.55 -1.07
CA ASP A 48 2.23 0.73 0.38
C ASP A 48 0.83 1.10 0.92
N LEU A 49 0.09 1.98 0.23
CA LEU A 49 -1.28 2.34 0.59
C LEU A 49 -2.21 1.12 0.58
N LEU A 50 -2.13 0.25 -0.45
CA LEU A 50 -2.94 -0.97 -0.51
C LEU A 50 -2.66 -1.88 0.69
N LYS A 51 -1.39 -2.10 0.99
CA LYS A 51 -0.96 -2.92 2.13
C LYS A 51 -1.48 -2.33 3.44
N ASN A 52 -1.18 -1.05 3.70
CA ASN A 52 -1.56 -0.40 4.95
C ASN A 52 -3.08 -0.30 5.13
N SER A 53 -3.83 -0.09 4.04
CA SER A 53 -5.30 -0.06 4.07
C SER A 53 -5.89 -1.43 4.39
N ARG A 54 -5.25 -2.51 3.95
CA ARG A 54 -5.64 -3.89 4.27
C ARG A 54 -5.33 -4.22 5.72
N ASP A 55 -4.11 -3.91 6.16
CA ASP A 55 -3.67 -4.11 7.54
C ASP A 55 -4.61 -3.36 8.52
N TYR A 56 -5.04 -2.15 8.15
CA TYR A 56 -6.03 -1.37 8.90
C TYR A 56 -7.38 -2.09 9.05
N LEU A 57 -7.95 -2.60 7.95
CA LEU A 57 -9.22 -3.33 8.01
C LEU A 57 -9.12 -4.59 8.88
N ASP A 58 -8.01 -5.32 8.75
CA ASP A 58 -7.76 -6.53 9.55
C ASP A 58 -7.58 -6.19 11.04
N ALA A 59 -6.94 -5.05 11.37
CA ALA A 59 -6.83 -4.56 12.73
C ALA A 59 -8.20 -4.18 13.33
N ILE A 60 -9.09 -3.53 12.58
CA ILE A 60 -10.46 -3.23 13.06
C ILE A 60 -11.20 -4.52 13.39
N ARG A 61 -11.19 -5.49 12.48
CA ARG A 61 -11.88 -6.77 12.69
C ARG A 61 -11.36 -7.49 13.92
N LEU A 62 -10.04 -7.50 14.08
CA LEU A 62 -9.40 -8.11 15.24
C LEU A 62 -9.79 -7.39 16.53
N LEU A 63 -9.85 -6.06 16.52
CA LEU A 63 -10.28 -5.26 17.67
C LEU A 63 -11.72 -5.61 18.06
N ALA A 64 -12.67 -5.55 17.13
CA ALA A 64 -14.08 -5.81 17.40
C ALA A 64 -14.31 -7.24 17.91
N ALA A 65 -13.71 -8.23 17.26
CA ALA A 65 -13.78 -9.63 17.70
C ALA A 65 -13.11 -9.85 19.08
N SER A 66 -12.05 -9.12 19.38
CA SER A 66 -11.39 -9.18 20.69
C SER A 66 -12.25 -8.56 21.78
N GLN A 67 -12.90 -7.43 21.50
CA GLN A 67 -13.86 -6.80 22.41
C GLN A 67 -15.03 -7.75 22.72
N ALA A 68 -15.57 -8.45 21.72
CA ALA A 68 -16.61 -9.46 21.91
C ALA A 68 -16.18 -10.58 22.88
N ARG A 69 -14.98 -11.16 22.69
CA ARG A 69 -14.42 -12.18 23.59
C ARG A 69 -14.20 -11.68 25.01
N VAL A 70 -13.79 -10.42 25.17
CA VAL A 70 -13.68 -9.78 26.49
C VAL A 70 -15.06 -9.70 27.14
N GLY A 71 -16.09 -9.30 26.40
CA GLY A 71 -17.48 -9.31 26.86
C GLY A 71 -17.95 -10.68 27.36
N ASP A 72 -17.68 -11.73 26.59
CA ASP A 72 -18.01 -13.12 26.98
C ASP A 72 -17.29 -13.53 28.27
N THR A 73 -16.02 -13.18 28.41
CA THR A 73 -15.22 -13.54 29.58
C THR A 73 -15.65 -12.78 30.83
N ILE A 74 -15.92 -11.47 30.70
CA ILE A 74 -16.39 -10.62 31.81
C ILE A 74 -17.73 -11.13 32.33
N GLU A 75 -18.69 -11.39 31.45
CA GLU A 75 -20.02 -11.87 31.86
C GLU A 75 -19.96 -13.22 32.60
N GLY A 76 -19.00 -14.09 32.27
CA GLY A 76 -18.79 -15.35 32.99
C GLY A 76 -18.47 -15.22 34.49
N PHE A 77 -17.98 -14.05 34.96
CA PHE A 77 -17.76 -13.80 36.39
C PHE A 77 -19.03 -13.41 37.15
N TYR A 78 -20.07 -12.95 36.45
CA TYR A 78 -21.28 -12.37 37.04
C TYR A 78 -22.50 -13.24 36.78
N SER A 79 -22.56 -14.40 37.45
CA SER A 79 -23.64 -15.39 37.29
C SER A 79 -24.86 -15.17 38.19
N ASP A 80 -24.87 -14.10 38.98
CA ASP A 80 -25.98 -13.74 39.86
C ASP A 80 -26.97 -12.76 39.19
N SER A 81 -28.04 -12.41 39.90
CA SER A 81 -29.03 -11.40 39.43
C SER A 81 -28.72 -9.99 39.93
N SER A 82 -27.44 -9.68 40.17
CA SER A 82 -27.02 -8.36 40.66
C SER A 82 -27.13 -7.27 39.59
N GLU A 83 -27.13 -6.00 40.00
CA GLU A 83 -27.03 -4.86 39.08
C GLU A 83 -25.74 -4.92 38.25
N THR A 84 -24.64 -5.38 38.86
CA THR A 84 -23.36 -5.56 38.18
C THR A 84 -23.43 -6.64 37.10
N ALA A 85 -24.14 -7.74 37.34
CA ALA A 85 -24.39 -8.76 36.33
C ALA A 85 -25.21 -8.22 35.15
N MET A 86 -26.19 -7.33 35.40
CA MET A 86 -26.93 -6.66 34.33
C MET A 86 -26.02 -5.74 33.49
N VAL A 87 -25.11 -5.00 34.12
CA VAL A 87 -24.11 -4.18 33.42
C VAL A 87 -23.20 -5.06 32.56
N ALA A 88 -22.67 -6.15 33.11
CA ALA A 88 -21.80 -7.08 32.38
C ALA A 88 -22.50 -7.72 31.17
N SER A 89 -23.75 -8.17 31.33
CA SER A 89 -24.56 -8.72 30.24
C SER A 89 -24.86 -7.68 29.15
N THR A 90 -25.16 -6.44 29.55
CA THR A 90 -25.39 -5.34 28.60
C THR A 90 -24.11 -4.97 27.85
N TYR A 91 -22.97 -4.91 28.55
CA TYR A 91 -21.67 -4.69 27.94
C TYR A 91 -21.35 -5.75 26.88
N LYS A 92 -21.49 -7.04 27.22
CA LYS A 92 -21.33 -8.16 26.29
C LYS A 92 -22.18 -7.98 25.03
N ARG A 93 -23.47 -7.68 25.20
CA ARG A 93 -24.36 -7.43 24.06
C ARG A 93 -23.89 -6.26 23.19
N ALA A 94 -23.45 -5.15 23.80
CA ALA A 94 -22.96 -3.98 23.08
C ALA A 94 -21.71 -4.30 22.24
N VAL A 95 -20.74 -5.03 22.78
CA VAL A 95 -19.52 -5.41 22.05
C VAL A 95 -19.76 -6.48 20.98
N GLN A 96 -20.71 -7.40 21.20
CA GLN A 96 -21.12 -8.38 20.18
C GLN A 96 -21.86 -7.70 19.01
N GLU A 97 -22.71 -6.72 19.30
CA GLU A 97 -23.39 -5.92 18.28
C GLU A 97 -22.38 -5.09 17.48
N LEU A 98 -21.37 -4.50 18.14
CA LEU A 98 -20.29 -3.76 17.47
C LEU A 98 -19.49 -4.66 16.52
N ASP A 99 -19.16 -5.90 16.93
CA ASP A 99 -18.49 -6.88 16.07
C ASP A 99 -19.36 -7.27 14.85
N ALA A 100 -20.64 -7.56 15.07
CA ALA A 100 -21.58 -7.87 13.99
C ALA A 100 -21.74 -6.71 12.99
N ARG A 101 -21.82 -5.47 13.48
CA ARG A 101 -21.88 -4.26 12.64
C ARG A 101 -20.59 -4.03 11.88
N THR A 102 -19.44 -4.20 12.53
CA THR A 102 -18.13 -4.09 11.88
C THR A 102 -18.05 -5.02 10.66
N ALA A 103 -18.48 -6.28 10.81
CA ALA A 103 -18.48 -7.27 9.74
C ALA A 103 -19.46 -6.94 8.59
N LYS A 104 -20.64 -6.38 8.90
CA LYS A 104 -21.69 -6.13 7.89
C LYS A 104 -21.61 -4.75 7.24
N GLU A 105 -21.31 -3.73 8.03
CA GLU A 105 -21.52 -2.33 7.69
C GLU A 105 -20.24 -1.55 7.43
N LEU A 106 -19.08 -2.05 7.87
CA LEU A 106 -17.79 -1.45 7.60
C LEU A 106 -16.98 -2.26 6.60
N ASP A 107 -16.90 -3.57 6.79
CA ASP A 107 -16.03 -4.45 6.02
C ASP A 107 -16.31 -4.43 4.50
N LEU A 108 -17.56 -4.73 4.12
CA LEU A 108 -17.95 -4.79 2.71
C LEU A 108 -17.83 -3.41 2.03
N PRO A 109 -18.33 -2.30 2.60
CA PRO A 109 -18.15 -0.98 1.98
C PRO A 109 -16.69 -0.56 1.89
N TYR A 110 -15.87 -0.80 2.93
CA TYR A 110 -14.45 -0.44 2.91
C TYR A 110 -13.70 -1.22 1.82
N ARG A 111 -13.98 -2.51 1.65
CA ARG A 111 -13.42 -3.30 0.55
C ARG A 111 -13.77 -2.70 -0.80
N ALA A 112 -15.07 -2.50 -1.06
CA ALA A 112 -15.56 -2.05 -2.35
C ALA A 112 -15.10 -0.63 -2.72
N THR A 113 -14.90 0.25 -1.74
CA THR A 113 -14.65 1.68 -1.99
C THR A 113 -13.21 2.13 -1.71
N VAL A 114 -12.44 1.34 -0.96
CA VAL A 114 -11.04 1.63 -0.65
C VAL A 114 -10.13 0.55 -1.25
N LEU A 115 -10.29 -0.71 -0.83
CA LEU A 115 -9.33 -1.76 -1.22
C LEU A 115 -9.41 -2.14 -2.70
N ASP A 116 -10.60 -2.32 -3.24
CA ASP A 116 -10.79 -2.78 -4.62
C ASP A 116 -10.30 -1.74 -5.64
N PRO A 117 -10.60 -0.42 -5.51
CA PRO A 117 -10.04 0.60 -6.40
C PRO A 117 -8.52 0.68 -6.34
N ILE A 118 -7.92 0.67 -5.15
CA ILE A 118 -6.46 0.71 -5.00
C ILE A 118 -5.84 -0.56 -5.57
N SER A 119 -6.42 -1.74 -5.30
CA SER A 119 -5.95 -3.02 -5.85
C SER A 119 -6.04 -3.04 -7.36
N LYS A 120 -7.11 -2.50 -7.93
CA LYS A 120 -7.28 -2.37 -9.38
C LYS A 120 -6.20 -1.47 -9.98
N LEU A 121 -5.90 -0.34 -9.36
CA LEU A 121 -4.81 0.54 -9.78
C LEU A 121 -3.45 -0.17 -9.72
N SER A 122 -3.15 -0.84 -8.60
CA SER A 122 -1.92 -1.62 -8.43
C SER A 122 -1.76 -2.73 -9.47
N SER A 123 -2.86 -3.29 -9.98
CA SER A 123 -2.82 -4.38 -10.98
C SER A 123 -2.25 -3.95 -12.34
N TYR A 124 -2.19 -2.65 -12.64
CA TYR A 124 -1.66 -2.14 -13.90
C TYR A 124 -0.14 -1.97 -13.89
N PHE A 125 0.49 -1.75 -12.73
CA PHE A 125 1.93 -1.49 -12.63
C PHE A 125 2.82 -2.57 -13.25
N PRO A 126 2.54 -3.89 -13.10
CA PRO A 126 3.35 -4.92 -13.73
C PRO A 126 3.45 -4.80 -15.26
N GLU A 127 2.38 -4.38 -15.95
CA GLU A 127 2.41 -4.21 -17.40
C GLU A 127 3.17 -2.95 -17.81
N VAL A 128 3.00 -1.85 -17.08
CA VAL A 128 3.78 -0.62 -17.29
C VAL A 128 5.27 -0.89 -17.06
N ASN A 129 5.62 -1.64 -16.01
CA ASN A 129 6.99 -2.06 -15.72
C ASN A 129 7.62 -2.87 -16.86
N LYS A 130 6.88 -3.83 -17.41
CA LYS A 130 7.33 -4.62 -18.57
C LYS A 130 7.61 -3.73 -19.78
N LEU A 131 6.80 -2.68 -19.98
CA LEU A 131 6.99 -1.73 -21.08
C LEU A 131 8.23 -0.85 -20.88
N ILE A 132 8.44 -0.33 -19.67
CA ILE A 132 9.66 0.41 -19.29
C ILE A 132 10.90 -0.46 -19.48
N GLU A 133 10.88 -1.71 -19.00
CA GLU A 133 11.99 -2.63 -19.23
C GLU A 133 12.22 -2.91 -20.72
N LYS A 134 11.15 -3.03 -21.51
CA LYS A 134 11.24 -3.22 -22.95
C LYS A 134 11.91 -2.03 -23.60
N ARG A 135 11.53 -0.80 -23.23
CA ARG A 135 12.15 0.45 -23.67
C ARG A 135 13.64 0.48 -23.34
N ASN A 136 14.01 0.17 -22.10
CA ASN A 136 15.41 0.12 -21.66
C ASN A 136 16.24 -0.91 -22.45
N ARG A 137 15.67 -2.09 -22.75
CA ARG A 137 16.31 -3.08 -23.63
C ARG A 137 16.48 -2.57 -25.06
N LYS A 138 15.54 -1.76 -25.57
CA LYS A 138 15.61 -1.17 -26.91
C LYS A 138 16.58 -0.02 -27.03
N LEU A 139 16.74 0.79 -25.98
CA LEU A 139 17.80 1.79 -25.92
C LEU A 139 19.19 1.14 -26.00
N LEU A 140 19.41 0.03 -25.29
CA LEU A 140 20.66 -0.73 -25.39
C LEU A 140 20.89 -1.32 -26.79
N ASP A 141 19.84 -1.84 -27.43
CA ASP A 141 19.94 -2.35 -28.82
C ASP A 141 20.32 -1.20 -29.79
N TYR A 142 19.71 -0.02 -29.63
CA TYR A 142 20.01 1.18 -30.42
C TYR A 142 21.43 1.71 -30.19
N ASP A 143 21.87 1.86 -28.95
CA ASP A 143 23.23 2.32 -28.60
C ASP A 143 24.31 1.36 -29.17
N ALA A 144 24.04 0.05 -29.14
CA ALA A 144 24.93 -0.95 -29.75
C ALA A 144 25.00 -0.83 -31.27
N ALA A 145 23.85 -0.65 -31.94
CA ALA A 145 23.80 -0.45 -33.38
C ALA A 145 24.50 0.85 -33.81
N ARG A 146 24.32 1.94 -33.06
CA ARG A 146 24.97 3.24 -33.29
C ARG A 146 26.49 3.12 -33.18
N SER A 147 26.97 2.46 -32.12
CA SER A 147 28.39 2.17 -31.91
C SER A 147 28.99 1.33 -33.03
N ARG A 148 28.29 0.29 -33.50
CA ARG A 148 28.73 -0.56 -34.62
C ARG A 148 28.81 0.20 -35.94
N GLN A 149 27.80 1.03 -36.23
CA GLN A 149 27.74 1.85 -37.44
C GLN A 149 28.87 2.90 -37.45
N LYS A 150 29.10 3.57 -36.31
CA LYS A 150 30.21 4.54 -36.14
C LYS A 150 31.57 3.90 -36.42
N LYS A 151 31.83 2.73 -35.83
CA LYS A 151 33.08 1.98 -36.05
C LYS A 151 33.31 1.60 -37.52
N LEU A 152 32.26 1.15 -38.22
CA LEU A 152 32.35 0.79 -39.64
C LEU A 152 32.50 2.01 -40.56
N THR A 153 32.02 3.17 -40.12
CA THR A 153 32.19 4.44 -40.84
C THR A 153 33.63 4.95 -40.69
N GLU A 154 34.19 4.91 -39.47
CA GLU A 154 35.56 5.35 -39.20
C GLU A 154 36.62 4.40 -39.77
N LYS A 155 36.33 3.09 -39.78
CA LYS A 155 37.21 2.05 -40.33
C LYS A 155 36.40 1.13 -41.26
N PRO A 156 36.23 1.51 -42.54
CA PRO A 156 35.57 0.68 -43.53
C PRO A 156 36.30 -0.66 -43.68
N GLY A 157 35.55 -1.76 -43.61
CA GLY A 157 36.10 -3.09 -43.87
C GLY A 157 36.08 -3.46 -45.35
N ASP A 158 36.74 -4.57 -45.70
CA ASP A 158 36.86 -5.04 -47.09
C ASP A 158 35.54 -5.45 -47.75
N ASP A 159 34.49 -5.68 -46.95
CA ASP A 159 33.16 -6.08 -47.44
C ASP A 159 32.24 -4.84 -47.53
N PRO A 160 31.97 -4.34 -48.76
CA PRO A 160 31.17 -3.14 -48.98
C PRO A 160 29.69 -3.30 -48.56
N SER A 161 29.22 -4.53 -48.30
CA SER A 161 27.86 -4.76 -47.81
C SER A 161 27.69 -4.53 -46.31
N LYS A 162 28.79 -4.47 -45.53
CA LYS A 162 28.73 -4.35 -44.07
C LYS A 162 28.18 -3.01 -43.59
N LEU A 163 28.58 -1.91 -44.23
CA LEU A 163 28.13 -0.57 -43.85
C LEU A 163 26.63 -0.38 -44.17
N PRO A 164 26.12 -0.67 -45.38
CA PRO A 164 24.68 -0.61 -45.67
C PRO A 164 23.82 -1.49 -44.74
N ARG A 165 24.33 -2.65 -44.31
CA ARG A 165 23.64 -3.50 -43.32
C ARG A 165 23.61 -2.85 -41.94
N ALA A 166 24.72 -2.26 -41.49
CA ALA A 166 24.77 -1.55 -40.21
C ALA A 166 23.86 -0.31 -40.19
N ASP A 167 23.74 0.41 -41.30
CA ASP A 167 22.81 1.54 -41.42
C ASP A 167 21.34 1.09 -41.31
N ARG A 168 20.98 -0.04 -41.93
CA ARG A 168 19.64 -0.65 -41.77
C ARG A 168 19.40 -1.07 -40.33
N ASP A 169 20.33 -1.81 -39.72
CA ASP A 169 20.23 -2.26 -38.32
C ASP A 169 20.07 -1.07 -37.35
N LEU A 170 20.78 0.04 -37.60
CA LEU A 170 20.66 1.28 -36.83
C LEU A 170 19.29 1.91 -36.98
N ASN A 171 18.80 2.09 -38.22
CA ASN A 171 17.48 2.67 -38.47
C ASN A 171 16.36 1.83 -37.85
N ASP A 172 16.40 0.50 -38.02
CA ASP A 172 15.40 -0.41 -37.44
C ASP A 172 15.40 -0.34 -35.91
N SER A 173 16.59 -0.33 -35.29
CA SER A 173 16.72 -0.24 -33.84
C SER A 173 16.25 1.11 -33.30
N LYS A 174 16.51 2.19 -34.04
CA LYS A 174 16.06 3.55 -33.72
C LYS A 174 14.54 3.65 -33.74
N LEU A 175 13.89 3.23 -34.84
CA LEU A 175 12.43 3.28 -34.98
C LEU A 175 11.70 2.52 -33.87
N VAL A 176 12.19 1.32 -33.52
CA VAL A 176 11.59 0.50 -32.46
C VAL A 176 11.80 1.12 -31.08
N PHE A 177 12.95 1.73 -30.83
CA PHE A 177 13.21 2.46 -29.57
C PHE A 177 12.32 3.69 -29.46
N GLU A 178 12.35 4.58 -30.46
CA GLU A 178 11.62 5.85 -30.45
C GLU A 178 10.11 5.65 -30.33
N ALA A 179 9.55 4.61 -30.95
CA ALA A 179 8.13 4.29 -30.82
C ALA A 179 7.72 3.99 -29.36
N ILE A 180 8.50 3.18 -28.64
CA ILE A 180 8.19 2.84 -27.24
C ILE A 180 8.53 4.01 -26.32
N ASP A 181 9.62 4.72 -26.61
CA ASP A 181 10.04 5.89 -25.84
C ASP A 181 8.97 6.99 -25.87
N GLN A 182 8.50 7.35 -27.07
CA GLN A 182 7.45 8.35 -27.24
C GLN A 182 6.14 7.92 -26.57
N GLN A 183 5.79 6.63 -26.65
CA GLN A 183 4.62 6.11 -25.93
C GLN A 183 4.74 6.35 -24.42
N LEU A 184 5.84 5.91 -23.79
CA LEU A 184 6.02 6.05 -22.35
C LEU A 184 6.16 7.52 -21.92
N MET A 185 6.84 8.35 -22.71
CA MET A 185 6.98 9.79 -22.46
C MET A 185 5.65 10.54 -22.49
N ASN A 186 4.64 10.00 -23.19
CA ASN A 186 3.29 10.54 -23.21
C ASN A 186 2.42 9.95 -22.09
N GLU A 187 2.50 8.63 -21.86
CA GLU A 187 1.57 7.89 -21.00
C GLU A 187 1.96 7.94 -19.51
N LEU A 188 3.25 7.93 -19.16
CA LEU A 188 3.67 7.97 -17.74
C LEU A 188 3.22 9.24 -17.00
N PRO A 189 3.39 10.46 -17.56
CA PRO A 189 2.92 11.67 -16.91
C PRO A 189 1.40 11.67 -16.71
N GLN A 190 0.65 11.23 -17.73
CA GLN A 190 -0.81 11.12 -17.65
C GLN A 190 -1.26 10.16 -16.55
N LEU A 191 -0.61 9.00 -16.46
CA LEU A 191 -0.88 8.01 -15.42
C LEU A 191 -0.61 8.59 -14.02
N VAL A 192 0.50 9.31 -13.86
CA VAL A 192 0.84 9.98 -12.60
C VAL A 192 -0.18 11.07 -12.27
N ASP A 193 -0.59 11.91 -13.22
CA ASP A 193 -1.56 12.98 -12.99
C ASP A 193 -2.96 12.46 -12.60
N MET A 194 -3.36 11.33 -13.16
CA MET A 194 -4.64 10.67 -12.84
C MET A 194 -4.71 10.10 -11.41
N ARG A 195 -3.59 10.01 -10.69
CA ARG A 195 -3.55 9.44 -9.33
C ARG A 195 -4.51 10.13 -8.36
N VAL A 196 -4.62 11.46 -8.44
CA VAL A 196 -5.42 12.28 -7.52
C VAL A 196 -6.91 12.02 -7.72
N PRO A 197 -7.50 12.30 -8.90
CA PRO A 197 -8.93 12.07 -9.10
C PRO A 197 -9.33 10.60 -8.96
N TYR A 198 -8.41 9.65 -9.19
CA TYR A 198 -8.67 8.23 -8.98
C TYR A 198 -8.73 7.85 -7.49
N LEU A 199 -7.84 8.40 -6.65
CA LEU A 199 -7.74 8.05 -5.23
C LEU A 199 -8.59 8.94 -4.31
N ASP A 200 -9.01 10.12 -4.75
CA ASP A 200 -9.82 11.06 -3.96
C ASP A 200 -11.09 10.39 -3.38
N PRO A 201 -11.90 9.63 -4.15
CA PRO A 201 -13.07 8.96 -3.58
C PRO A 201 -12.71 7.91 -2.52
N SER A 202 -11.60 7.19 -2.71
CA SER A 202 -11.13 6.21 -1.73
C SER A 202 -10.64 6.87 -0.44
N LEU A 203 -10.00 8.04 -0.54
CA LEU A 203 -9.61 8.84 0.63
C LEU A 203 -10.85 9.30 1.41
N GLU A 204 -11.85 9.85 0.71
CA GLU A 204 -13.10 10.27 1.33
C GLU A 204 -13.79 9.10 2.04
N MET A 205 -13.88 7.95 1.37
CA MET A 205 -14.52 6.76 1.92
C MET A 205 -13.75 6.16 3.11
N MET A 206 -12.41 6.22 3.10
CA MET A 206 -11.59 5.82 4.24
C MET A 206 -11.91 6.66 5.48
N ILE A 207 -12.01 7.99 5.32
CA ILE A 207 -12.36 8.91 6.42
C ILE A 207 -13.78 8.64 6.91
N ARG A 208 -14.75 8.46 6.01
CA ARG A 208 -16.14 8.16 6.37
C ARG A 208 -16.27 6.84 7.13
N ALA A 209 -15.56 5.79 6.70
CA ALA A 209 -15.54 4.50 7.38
C ALA A 209 -14.96 4.63 8.81
N GLN A 210 -13.86 5.38 8.95
CA GLN A 210 -13.24 5.68 10.25
C GLN A 210 -14.17 6.39 11.22
N ILE A 211 -14.83 7.45 10.75
CA ILE A 211 -15.80 8.22 11.54
C ILE A 211 -16.96 7.32 11.96
N LYS A 212 -17.53 6.56 11.02
CA LYS A 212 -18.65 5.66 11.29
C LYS A 212 -18.28 4.63 12.37
N PHE A 213 -17.13 3.98 12.25
CA PHE A 213 -16.66 3.03 13.25
C PHE A 213 -16.52 3.64 14.65
N ALA A 214 -15.91 4.83 14.73
CA ALA A 214 -15.72 5.52 16.00
C ALA A 214 -17.06 5.94 16.65
N GLN A 215 -18.00 6.44 15.84
CA GLN A 215 -19.34 6.82 16.29
C GLN A 215 -20.12 5.61 16.80
N GLU A 216 -20.13 4.51 16.05
CA GLU A 216 -20.81 3.28 16.47
C GLU A 216 -20.21 2.73 17.76
N GLY A 217 -18.87 2.71 17.89
CA GLY A 217 -18.21 2.30 19.12
C GLY A 217 -18.62 3.16 20.31
N TYR A 218 -18.65 4.48 20.14
CA TYR A 218 -19.10 5.42 21.18
C TYR A 218 -20.57 5.21 21.56
N GLU A 219 -21.47 5.06 20.59
CA GLU A 219 -22.89 4.88 20.84
C GLU A 219 -23.18 3.55 21.56
N GLN A 220 -22.58 2.45 21.09
CA GLN A 220 -22.79 1.13 21.69
C GLN A 220 -22.25 1.08 23.12
N LEU A 221 -21.01 1.49 23.34
CA LEU A 221 -20.41 1.47 24.68
C LEU A 221 -21.01 2.54 25.61
N GLY A 222 -21.32 3.72 25.08
CA GLY A 222 -21.98 4.79 25.82
C GLY A 222 -23.38 4.38 26.31
N SER A 223 -24.10 3.53 25.56
CA SER A 223 -25.40 3.01 26.00
C SER A 223 -25.32 2.17 27.27
N VAL A 224 -24.19 1.50 27.52
CA VAL A 224 -23.93 0.69 28.72
C VAL A 224 -23.90 1.57 29.98
N GLN A 225 -23.45 2.82 29.85
CA GLN A 225 -23.36 3.75 30.99
C GLN A 225 -24.69 3.92 31.72
N ARG A 226 -25.82 3.83 31.02
CA ARG A 226 -27.16 3.99 31.59
C ARG A 226 -27.55 2.90 32.60
N TYR A 227 -26.87 1.76 32.56
CA TYR A 227 -27.13 0.63 33.43
C TYR A 227 -26.30 0.67 34.72
N PHE A 228 -25.34 1.60 34.83
CA PHE A 228 -24.62 1.79 36.08
C PHE A 228 -25.51 2.42 37.16
N PRO A 229 -25.24 2.12 38.45
CA PRO A 229 -25.92 2.76 39.57
C PRO A 229 -25.87 4.29 39.48
N GLU A 230 -26.91 4.95 40.00
CA GLU A 230 -27.05 6.41 39.91
C GLU A 230 -25.87 7.18 40.48
N HIS A 231 -25.33 6.74 41.62
CA HIS A 231 -24.16 7.36 42.24
C HIS A 231 -22.92 7.32 41.33
N VAL A 232 -22.67 6.20 40.65
CA VAL A 232 -21.55 6.06 39.69
C VAL A 232 -21.73 7.00 38.49
N ARG A 233 -22.96 7.12 37.99
CA ARG A 233 -23.28 8.02 36.87
C ARG A 233 -23.09 9.49 37.24
N ASN A 234 -23.43 9.87 38.47
CA ASN A 234 -23.22 11.23 38.98
C ASN A 234 -21.74 11.54 39.15
N ASP A 235 -20.97 10.62 39.74
CA ASP A 235 -19.52 10.78 39.91
C ASP A 235 -18.79 10.87 38.55
N TYR A 236 -19.28 10.18 37.50
CA TYR A 236 -18.81 10.36 36.13
C TYR A 236 -19.10 11.76 35.58
N ALA A 237 -20.34 12.23 35.70
CA ALA A 237 -20.76 13.52 35.16
C ALA A 237 -20.03 14.70 35.84
N GLU A 238 -19.63 14.53 37.10
CA GLU A 238 -18.95 15.54 37.90
C GLU A 238 -17.42 15.42 37.83
N GLY A 239 -16.87 14.51 37.00
CA GLY A 239 -15.43 14.32 36.81
C GLY A 239 -14.70 13.76 38.04
N ARG A 240 -15.44 13.14 38.97
CA ARG A 240 -14.89 12.61 40.24
C ARG A 240 -14.34 11.20 40.11
N LEU A 241 -14.69 10.48 39.05
CA LEU A 241 -14.24 9.11 38.80
C LEU A 241 -12.72 9.00 38.64
N ASP A 242 -12.04 9.99 38.06
CA ASP A 242 -10.58 9.94 37.88
C ASP A 242 -9.85 9.85 39.24
N THR A 243 -10.31 10.62 40.23
CA THR A 243 -9.78 10.58 41.60
C THR A 243 -10.08 9.25 42.30
N GLN A 244 -11.26 8.66 42.05
CA GLN A 244 -11.61 7.34 42.58
C GLN A 244 -10.77 6.22 41.94
N VAL A 245 -10.52 6.29 40.62
CA VAL A 245 -9.67 5.35 39.88
C VAL A 245 -8.23 5.40 40.39
N GLU A 246 -7.68 6.59 40.64
CA GLU A 246 -6.35 6.72 41.26
C GLU A 246 -6.29 6.07 42.65
N GLY A 247 -7.32 6.24 43.47
CA GLY A 247 -7.45 5.57 44.77
C GLY A 247 -7.47 4.05 44.66
N VAL A 248 -8.32 3.50 43.78
CA VAL A 248 -8.40 2.05 43.54
C VAL A 248 -7.08 1.51 42.97
N LEU A 249 -6.40 2.25 42.09
CA LEU A 249 -5.08 1.85 41.59
C LEU A 249 -4.01 1.82 42.70
N GLN A 250 -4.08 2.73 43.68
CA GLN A 250 -3.22 2.66 44.86
C GLN A 250 -3.53 1.45 45.73
N GLU A 251 -4.81 1.12 45.92
CA GLU A 251 -5.23 -0.09 46.64
C GLU A 251 -4.80 -1.36 45.90
N MET A 252 -4.95 -1.43 44.57
CA MET A 252 -4.47 -2.55 43.76
C MET A 252 -2.94 -2.71 43.83
N ARG A 253 -2.18 -1.61 43.89
CA ARG A 253 -0.73 -1.65 44.14
C ARG A 253 -0.42 -2.18 45.54
N ALA A 254 -1.22 -1.83 46.55
CA ALA A 254 -1.09 -2.35 47.91
C ALA A 254 -1.49 -3.83 48.02
N LEU A 255 -2.39 -4.29 47.16
CA LEU A 255 -2.82 -5.69 47.01
C LEU A 255 -1.86 -6.53 46.16
N SER A 256 -0.71 -5.99 45.73
CA SER A 256 0.31 -6.76 45.03
C SER A 256 0.91 -7.81 45.98
N ILE A 257 0.29 -8.99 46.00
CA ILE A 257 0.72 -10.19 46.71
C ILE A 257 1.97 -10.75 46.00
N CYS A 258 3.10 -10.09 46.21
CA CYS A 258 4.46 -10.61 46.12
C CYS A 258 5.36 -9.49 46.65
N GLY A 259 5.78 -9.63 47.90
CA GLY A 259 6.60 -8.66 48.60
C GLY A 259 7.90 -8.38 47.84
N SER A 260 8.12 -7.14 47.45
CA SER A 260 9.45 -6.56 47.50
C SER A 260 9.49 -5.63 48.70
N ALA A 261 9.86 -6.18 49.86
CA ALA A 261 10.38 -5.37 50.95
C ALA A 261 11.67 -4.68 50.46
N PRO A 262 11.96 -3.45 50.94
CA PRO A 262 13.07 -2.63 50.47
C PRO A 262 14.44 -3.28 50.66
#